data_AF-A0A2V6EE52-F1
#
_entry.id   AF-A0A2V6EE52-F1
#
_cell.length_a   1.000
_cell.length_b   1.000
_cell.length_c   1.000
_cell.angle_alpha   90.00
_cell.angle_beta   90.00
_cell.angle_gamma   90.00
#
_symmetry.space_group_name_H-M   'P 1'
#
loop_
_entity.id
_entity.type
_entity.pdbx_description
1 polymer ?
#
loop_
_entity_poly.entity_id
_entity_poly.type
_entity_poly.pdbx_seq_one_letter_code
_entity_poly.pdbx_strand_id
1 'polypeptide(L)' 'MNTTHSSVLVTEVPGYAELQREMHDALRAQHPEWIDEDGNSPTCDSYEARFAELLFDHRVLR' A
#
# COMPACT_ATOMS: atom_id res chain seq x y z
N MET A 1 30.66 28.11 -6.45
CA MET A 1 30.44 26.70 -6.82
C MET A 1 29.91 25.96 -5.60
N ASN A 2 28.63 25.59 -5.58
CA ASN A 2 28.10 24.41 -4.91
C ASN A 2 26.60 24.29 -5.22
N THR A 3 26.33 23.41 -6.17
CA THR A 3 25.01 23.04 -6.65
C THR A 3 24.31 22.21 -5.57
N THR A 4 23.43 22.80 -4.77
CA THR A 4 22.44 22.00 -4.03
C THR A 4 21.27 21.80 -4.95
N HIS A 5 21.44 20.82 -5.84
CA HIS A 5 20.36 20.23 -6.61
C HIS A 5 19.29 19.83 -5.59
N SER A 6 18.17 20.56 -5.57
CA SER A 6 16.95 20.09 -4.93
C SER A 6 16.57 18.82 -5.69
N SER A 7 17.19 17.71 -5.29
CA SER A 7 16.77 16.37 -5.64
C SER A 7 15.44 16.21 -4.93
N VAL A 8 14.39 16.77 -5.55
CA VAL A 8 13.03 16.29 -5.39
C VAL A 8 13.21 14.78 -5.47
N LEU A 9 13.02 14.11 -4.34
CA LEU A 9 12.99 12.67 -4.29
C LEU A 9 11.83 12.33 -5.22
N VAL A 10 12.16 12.02 -6.47
CA VAL A 10 11.28 11.28 -7.35
C VAL A 10 11.30 9.91 -6.71
N THR A 11 10.52 9.76 -5.63
CA THR A 11 10.19 8.48 -5.06
C THR A 11 9.55 7.73 -6.20
N GLU A 12 10.33 6.83 -6.81
CA GLU A 12 9.80 5.87 -7.77
C GLU A 12 8.56 5.28 -7.11
N VAL A 13 7.43 5.31 -7.82
CA VAL A 13 6.22 4.68 -7.33
C VAL A 13 6.58 3.21 -7.15
N PRO A 14 6.51 2.64 -5.91
CA PRO A 14 6.80 1.25 -5.70
C PRO A 14 5.98 0.41 -6.68
N GLY A 15 6.54 -0.71 -7.14
CA GLY A 15 5.77 -1.65 -7.94
C GLY A 15 4.48 -1.99 -7.19
N TYR A 16 3.37 -2.22 -7.90
CA TYR A 16 2.06 -2.43 -7.26
C TYR A 16 2.09 -3.44 -6.10
N ALA A 17 2.85 -4.53 -6.26
CA ALA A 17 3.03 -5.55 -5.22
C ALA A 17 3.80 -5.06 -3.98
N GLU A 18 4.74 -4.13 -4.14
CA GLU A 18 5.50 -3.53 -3.05
C GLU A 18 4.64 -2.53 -2.28
N LEU A 19 3.90 -1.66 -2.99
CA LEU A 19 2.92 -0.77 -2.37
C LEU A 19 1.86 -1.56 -1.59
N GLN A 20 1.38 -2.67 -2.15
CA GLN A 20 0.41 -3.53 -1.48
C GLN A 20 0.99 -4.09 -0.17
N ARG A 21 2.26 -4.53 -0.17
CA ARG A 21 2.94 -5.02 1.04
C ARG A 21 3.08 -3.94 2.10
N GLU A 22 3.51 -2.74 1.72
CA GLU A 22 3.67 -1.62 2.66
C GLU A 22 2.33 -1.24 3.29
N MET A 23 1.26 -1.22 2.51
CA MET A 23 -0.09 -0.96 3.01
C MET A 23 -0.57 -2.05 3.98
N HIS A 24 -0.37 -3.33 3.64
CA HIS A 24 -0.71 -4.46 4.51
C HIS A 24 -0.01 -4.34 5.87
N ASP A 25 1.31 -4.15 5.85
CA ASP A 25 2.13 -4.12 7.06
C ASP A 25 1.79 -2.90 7.91
N ALA A 26 1.54 -1.74 7.28
CA ALA A 26 1.11 -0.53 7.99
C ALA A 26 -0.27 -0.67 8.61
N LEU A 27 -1.23 -1.32 7.93
CA LEU A 27 -2.58 -1.54 8.46
C LEU A 27 -2.54 -2.47 9.68
N ARG A 28 -1.77 -3.56 9.61
CA ARG A 28 -1.61 -4.49 10.74
C ARG A 28 -0.88 -3.87 11.94
N ALA A 29 0.10 -3.00 11.68
CA ALA A 29 0.77 -2.26 12.75
C ALA A 29 -0.16 -1.25 13.46
N GLN A 30 -1.06 -0.62 12.71
CA GLN A 30 -2.04 0.33 13.25
C GLN A 30 -3.23 -0.36 13.93
N HIS A 31 -3.62 -1.54 13.46
CA HIS A 31 -4.79 -2.29 13.92
C HIS A 31 -4.41 -3.71 14.39
N PRO A 32 -3.65 -3.83 15.49
CA PRO A 32 -3.31 -5.14 16.04
C PRO A 32 -4.56 -5.94 16.46
N GLU A 33 -5.67 -5.26 16.76
CA GLU A 33 -6.96 -5.89 17.10
C GLU A 33 -7.62 -6.63 15.94
N TRP A 34 -7.18 -6.40 14.69
CA TRP A 34 -7.66 -7.14 13.52
C TRP A 34 -6.87 -8.41 13.26
N ILE A 35 -5.81 -8.68 14.03
CA ILE A 35 -4.98 -9.87 13.90
C ILE A 35 -5.54 -10.95 14.82
N ASP A 36 -5.91 -12.09 14.25
CA ASP A 36 -6.38 -13.24 15.02
C ASP A 36 -5.23 -14.06 15.65
N GLU A 37 -5.58 -15.09 16.41
CA GLU A 37 -4.60 -15.96 17.11
C GLU A 37 -3.66 -16.70 16.15
N ASP A 38 -4.11 -16.94 14.91
CA ASP A 38 -3.32 -17.58 13.86
C ASP A 38 -2.44 -16.57 13.10
N GLY A 39 -2.56 -15.28 13.43
CA GLY A 39 -1.83 -14.20 12.78
C GLY A 39 -2.43 -13.78 11.44
N ASN A 40 -3.67 -14.12 11.13
CA ASN A 40 -4.36 -13.63 9.95
C ASN A 40 -5.11 -12.33 10.26
N SER A 41 -5.45 -11.56 9.23
CA SER A 41 -6.30 -10.38 9.39
C SER A 41 -7.31 -10.29 8.25
N PRO A 42 -8.46 -10.98 8.36
CA PRO A 42 -9.50 -10.98 7.31
C PRO A 42 -9.98 -9.57 6.93
N THR A 43 -9.95 -8.64 7.88
CA THR A 43 -10.25 -7.22 7.64
C THR A 43 -9.20 -6.58 6.73
N CYS A 44 -7.90 -6.80 7.00
CA CYS A 44 -6.82 -6.29 6.15
C CYS A 44 -6.92 -6.85 4.73
N ASP A 45 -7.16 -8.17 4.61
CA ASP A 45 -7.35 -8.84 3.32
C ASP A 45 -8.51 -8.22 2.51
N SER A 46 -9.60 -7.86 3.19
CA SER A 46 -10.76 -7.20 2.57
C SER A 46 -10.43 -5.81 2.03
N TYR A 47 -9.61 -5.03 2.75
CA TYR A 47 -9.16 -3.72 2.28
C TYR A 47 -8.25 -3.84 1.06
N GLU A 48 -7.35 -4.82 1.05
CA GLU A 48 -6.47 -5.08 -0.09
C GLU A 48 -7.23 -5.52 -1.34
N ALA A 49 -8.17 -6.45 -1.20
CA ALA A 49 -9.02 -6.89 -2.30
C ALA A 49 -9.77 -5.71 -2.93
N ARG A 50 -10.40 -4.88 -2.07
CA ARG A 50 -11.10 -3.67 -2.52
C ARG A 50 -10.17 -2.64 -3.16
N PHE A 51 -8.94 -2.49 -2.66
CA PHE A 51 -7.95 -1.59 -3.24
C PHE A 51 -7.54 -2.05 -4.65
N ALA A 52 -7.33 -3.36 -4.83
CA ALA A 52 -7.08 -3.94 -6.14
C ALA A 52 -8.25 -3.66 -7.10
N GLU A 53 -9.49 -3.95 -6.67
CA GLU A 53 -10.70 -3.69 -7.46
C GLU A 53 -10.79 -2.23 -7.91
N LEU A 54 -10.60 -1.27 -6.99
CA LEU A 54 -10.63 0.16 -7.32
C LEU A 54 -9.58 0.53 -8.37
N LEU A 55 -8.38 -0.03 -8.30
CA LEU A 55 -7.33 0.23 -9.29
C LEU A 55 -7.62 -0.41 -10.65
N PHE A 56 -8.29 -1.56 -10.67
CA PHE A 56 -8.76 -2.18 -11.90
C PHE A 56 -9.93 -1.40 -12.51
N ASP A 57 -10.93 -1.02 -11.73
CA ASP A 57 -12.10 -0.26 -12.17
C ASP A 57 -11.73 1.14 -12.69
N HIS A 58 -10.80 1.83 -12.02
CA HIS A 58 -10.38 3.17 -12.44
C HIS A 58 -9.59 3.15 -13.75
N ARG A 59 -9.04 1.99 -14.15
CA ARG A 59 -8.38 1.79 -15.45
C ARG A 59 -9.36 1.44 -16.56
N VAL A 60 -10.55 0.91 -16.25
CA VAL A 60 -11.60 0.55 -17.23
C VAL A 60 -12.46 1.75 -17.62
N LEU A 61 -12.57 2.77 -16.75
CA LEU A 61 -13.34 4.00 -17.01
C LEU A 61 -12.54 5.11 -17.71
N ARG A 62 -11.35 4.80 -18.27
CA ARG A 62 -10.50 5.78 -18.98
C ARG A 62 -10.37 5.46 -20.46
#